data_AF-A0A1A8MZR8-F1
#
_entry.id   AF-A0A1A8MZR8-F1
#
_cell.length_a   1.000
_cell.length_b   1.000
_cell.length_c   1.000
_cell.angle_alpha   90.00
_cell.angle_beta   90.00
_cell.angle_gamma   90.00
#
_symmetry.space_group_name_H-M   'P 1'
#
loop_
_entity.id
_entity.type
_entity.pdbx_description
1 polymer ?
#
loop_
_entity_poly.entity_id
_entity_poly.type
_entity_poly.pdbx_seq_one_letter_code
_entity_poly.pdbx_strand_id
1 'polypeptide(L)'
;WILPELEVDFSFLGQGRAVGRADDFMGFLDTDWGSYLQLLTDGSKDPVSGRVWVGLVVLSLGYSCGCRLLDGCSVFTAELEAIMCALH
;
A
#
# COMPACT_ATOMS: atom_id res chain seq x y z
N TRP A 1 -1.47 25.09 -10.23
CA TRP A 1 -0.59 24.29 -9.38
C TRP A 1 -0.30 23.01 -10.11
N ILE A 2 0.92 22.86 -10.63
CA ILE A 2 1.39 21.63 -11.28
C ILE A 2 2.18 20.92 -10.20
N LEU A 3 1.73 19.73 -9.79
CA LEU A 3 2.52 18.85 -8.92
C LEU A 3 3.84 18.55 -9.63
N PRO A 4 5.00 18.72 -8.98
CA PRO A 4 6.25 18.29 -9.58
C PRO A 4 6.15 16.78 -9.86
N GLU A 5 6.56 16.35 -11.04
CA GLU A 5 6.67 14.93 -11.35
C GLU A 5 7.60 14.30 -10.32
N LEU A 6 7.03 13.41 -9.51
CA LEU A 6 7.80 12.58 -8.59
C LEU A 6 8.60 11.64 -9.47
N GLU A 7 9.90 11.90 -9.66
CA GLU A 7 10.84 10.93 -10.20
C GLU A 7 10.97 9.79 -9.17
N VAL A 8 9.99 8.88 -9.20
CA VAL A 8 10.06 7.62 -8.49
C VAL A 8 11.02 6.76 -9.29
N ASP A 9 12.18 6.47 -8.70
CA ASP A 9 13.12 5.54 -9.28
C ASP A 9 12.52 4.12 -9.29
N PHE A 10 11.97 3.73 -10.45
CA PHE A 10 11.48 2.37 -10.69
C PHE A 10 12.60 1.39 -11.03
N SER A 11 13.87 1.74 -10.89
CA SER A 11 15.00 0.83 -11.14
C SER A 11 14.90 -0.46 -10.29
N PHE A 12 14.27 -0.39 -9.11
CA PHE A 12 13.98 -1.57 -8.29
C PHE A 12 12.95 -2.53 -8.95
N LEU A 13 11.98 -2.02 -9.70
CA LEU A 13 11.04 -2.84 -10.48
C LEU A 13 11.74 -3.51 -11.68
N GLY A 14 12.85 -2.93 -12.15
CA GLY A 14 13.65 -3.45 -13.27
C GLY A 14 14.46 -4.70 -12.93
N GLN A 15 14.83 -4.90 -11.66
CA GLN A 15 15.55 -6.10 -11.22
C GLN A 15 14.63 -7.31 -10.96
N GLY A 16 13.31 -7.12 -10.94
CA GLY A 16 12.30 -8.12 -10.60
C GLY A 16 11.62 -8.82 -11.80
N ARG A 17 12.24 -8.88 -12.99
CA ARG A 17 11.74 -9.76 -14.07
C ARG A 17 12.07 -11.24 -13.85
N ALA A 18 12.65 -11.60 -12.70
CA ALA A 18 12.52 -12.94 -12.17
C ALA A 18 11.18 -13.02 -11.43
N VAL A 19 10.46 -14.13 -11.58
CA VAL A 19 9.24 -14.44 -10.82
C VAL A 19 9.54 -14.29 -9.33
N GLY A 20 9.31 -13.10 -8.77
CA GLY A 20 9.55 -12.82 -7.36
C GLY A 20 8.61 -13.69 -6.55
N ARG A 21 9.15 -14.61 -5.75
CA ARG A 21 8.33 -15.37 -4.82
C ARG A 21 7.94 -14.44 -3.67
N ALA A 22 6.76 -14.65 -3.09
CA ALA A 22 6.33 -13.93 -1.89
C ALA A 22 7.42 -13.96 -0.79
N ASP A 23 8.19 -15.05 -0.74
CA ASP A 23 9.32 -15.24 0.16
C ASP A 23 10.43 -14.17 0.01
N ASP A 24 10.70 -13.71 -1.22
CA ASP A 24 11.74 -12.70 -1.49
C ASP A 24 11.30 -11.32 -0.99
N PHE A 25 10.01 -11.01 -1.12
CA PHE A 25 9.42 -9.77 -0.60
C PHE A 25 9.40 -9.76 0.93
N MET A 26 9.04 -10.89 1.55
CA MET A 26 9.11 -11.02 3.01
C MET A 26 10.55 -10.94 3.52
N GLY A 27 11.52 -11.51 2.80
CA GLY A 27 12.95 -11.38 3.13
C GLY A 27 13.49 -9.96 3.00
N PHE A 28 12.99 -9.17 2.03
CA PHE A 28 13.28 -7.75 1.95
C PHE A 28 12.68 -6.96 3.12
N LEU A 29 11.43 -7.27 3.49
CA LEU A 29 10.82 -6.67 4.68
C LEU A 29 11.57 -7.05 5.96
N ASP A 30 12.16 -8.24 6.05
CA ASP A 30 12.92 -8.67 7.23
C ASP A 30 14.34 -8.07 7.32
N THR A 31 14.74 -7.22 6.37
CA THR A 31 16.06 -6.56 6.47
C THR A 31 16.07 -5.48 7.56
N ASP A 32 17.04 -5.57 8.47
CA ASP A 32 17.31 -4.63 9.57
C ASP A 32 17.74 -3.24 9.04
N TRP A 33 16.83 -2.49 8.43
CA TRP A 33 16.95 -1.03 8.41
C TRP A 33 16.55 -0.54 9.82
N GLY A 34 17.25 0.42 10.41
CA GLY A 34 17.06 0.75 11.83
C GLY A 34 15.60 1.11 12.19
N SER A 35 15.05 0.45 13.23
CA SER A 35 13.84 0.83 13.98
C SER A 35 12.74 1.58 13.19
N TYR A 36 12.25 0.99 12.10
CA TYR A 36 11.15 1.56 11.31
C TYR A 36 9.90 0.69 11.45
N LEU A 37 8.73 1.34 11.39
CA LEU A 37 7.45 0.66 11.40
C LEU A 37 7.03 0.34 9.97
N GLN A 38 6.79 -0.93 9.68
CA GLN A 38 6.29 -1.36 8.37
C GLN A 38 4.77 -1.31 8.33
N LEU A 39 4.26 -0.46 7.46
CA LEU A 39 2.84 -0.24 7.21
C LEU A 39 2.54 -0.71 5.80
N LEU A 40 1.64 -1.68 5.66
CA LEU A 40 1.10 -2.10 4.37
C LEU A 40 -0.28 -1.49 4.22
N THR A 41 -0.48 -0.65 3.21
CA THR A 41 -1.74 0.04 2.92
C THR A 41 -2.27 -0.44 1.58
N ASP A 42 -3.58 -0.60 1.46
CA ASP A 42 -4.23 -0.96 0.21
C ASP A 42 -5.63 -0.33 0.12
N GLY A 43 -5.99 0.15 -1.06
CA GLY A 43 -7.31 0.65 -1.39
C GLY A 43 -7.94 -0.13 -2.54
N SER A 44 -9.13 -0.68 -2.33
CA SER A 44 -9.81 -1.49 -3.37
C SER A 44 -11.19 -0.94 -3.72
N LYS A 45 -11.60 -1.22 -4.96
CA LYS A 45 -12.95 -0.90 -5.46
C LYS A 45 -13.53 -2.07 -6.23
N ASP A 46 -14.74 -2.46 -5.87
CA ASP A 46 -15.51 -3.43 -6.66
C ASP A 46 -16.02 -2.75 -7.96
N PRO A 47 -15.64 -3.24 -9.15
CA PRO A 47 -16.08 -2.66 -10.42
C PRO A 47 -17.59 -2.81 -10.67
N VAL A 48 -18.27 -3.77 -10.03
CA VAL A 48 -19.70 -4.02 -10.26
C VAL A 48 -20.56 -3.21 -9.29
N SER A 49 -20.33 -3.33 -7.98
CA SER A 49 -21.12 -2.61 -6.98
C SER A 49 -20.65 -1.19 -6.70
N GLY A 50 -19.44 -0.83 -7.13
CA GLY A 50 -18.84 0.48 -6.86
C GLY A 50 -18.43 0.70 -5.40
N ARG A 51 -18.50 -0.34 -4.56
CA ARG A 51 -18.08 -0.32 -3.16
C ARG A 51 -16.58 -0.15 -3.05
N VAL A 52 -16.16 0.64 -2.07
CA VAL A 52 -14.76 0.99 -1.87
C VAL A 52 -14.33 0.63 -0.44
N TRP A 53 -13.15 0.05 -0.32
CA TRP A 53 -12.57 -0.40 0.95
C TRP A 53 -11.13 0.04 1.06
N VAL A 54 -10.69 0.25 2.29
CA VAL A 54 -9.28 0.51 2.62
C VAL A 54 -8.83 -0.48 3.68
N GLY A 55 -7.55 -0.83 3.63
CA GLY A 55 -6.88 -1.73 4.56
C GLY A 55 -5.52 -1.18 4.99
N LEU A 56 -5.17 -1.48 6.24
CA LEU A 56 -3.86 -1.23 6.84
C LEU A 56 -3.42 -2.47 7.62
N VAL A 57 -2.17 -2.87 7.45
CA VAL A 57 -1.52 -3.91 8.24
C VAL A 57 -0.20 -3.37 8.81
N VAL A 58 0.02 -3.59 10.10
CA VAL A 58 1.27 -3.28 10.81
C VAL A 58 1.93 -4.59 11.20
N LEU A 59 2.93 -5.01 10.42
CA LEU A 59 3.50 -6.35 10.49
C LEU A 59 4.10 -6.68 11.86
N SER A 60 4.89 -5.77 12.42
CA SER A 60 5.57 -5.96 13.71
C SER A 60 4.61 -6.06 14.90
N LEU A 61 3.38 -5.56 14.76
CA LEU A 61 2.36 -5.61 15.80
C LEU A 61 1.32 -6.72 15.57
N GLY A 62 1.37 -7.42 14.42
CA GLY A 62 0.30 -8.33 14.01
C GLY A 62 -1.06 -7.64 13.92
N TYR A 63 -1.08 -6.32 13.72
CA TYR A 63 -2.28 -5.52 13.72
C TYR A 63 -2.80 -5.33 12.28
N SER A 64 -4.11 -5.44 12.10
CA SER A 64 -4.78 -5.11 10.86
C SER A 64 -6.07 -4.37 11.13
N CYS A 65 -6.39 -3.40 10.27
CA CYS A 65 -7.67 -2.74 10.26
C CYS A 65 -8.11 -2.42 8.85
N GLY A 66 -9.41 -2.36 8.63
CA GLY A 66 -9.97 -1.92 7.37
C GLY A 66 -11.30 -1.24 7.60
N CYS A 67 -11.64 -0.31 6.71
CA CYS A 67 -12.92 0.37 6.74
C CYS A 67 -13.50 0.52 5.34
N ARG A 68 -14.82 0.70 5.28
CA ARG A 68 -15.53 0.94 4.04
C ARG A 68 -15.66 2.45 3.83
N LEU A 69 -15.30 2.91 2.63
CA LEU A 69 -15.53 4.30 2.23
C LEU A 69 -16.92 4.48 1.62
N LEU A 70 -17.27 5.74 1.35
CA LEU A 70 -18.52 6.06 0.67
C LEU A 70 -18.53 5.45 -0.74
N ASP A 71 -19.70 4.96 -1.16
CA ASP A 71 -19.84 4.38 -2.49
C ASP A 71 -19.59 5.44 -3.57
N GLY A 72 -18.98 5.02 -4.69
CA GLY A 72 -18.67 5.91 -5.81
C GLY A 72 -17.32 6.62 -5.73
N CYS A 73 -16.59 6.53 -4.62
CA CYS A 73 -15.19 6.98 -4.53
C CYS A 73 -14.32 6.31 -5.62
N SER A 74 -13.27 7.01 -6.05
CA SER A 74 -12.31 6.44 -6.99
C SER A 74 -11.38 5.46 -6.28
N VAL A 75 -10.76 4.53 -7.01
CA VAL A 75 -9.74 3.64 -6.42
C VAL A 75 -8.55 4.46 -5.90
N PHE A 76 -8.17 5.54 -6.59
CA PHE A 76 -7.13 6.47 -6.14
C PHE A 76 -7.45 7.13 -4.80
N THR A 77 -8.74 7.44 -4.55
CA THR A 77 -9.20 7.96 -3.26
C THR A 77 -9.04 6.91 -2.17
N ALA A 78 -9.33 5.64 -2.47
CA ALA A 78 -9.16 4.55 -1.53
C ALA A 78 -7.68 4.37 -1.14
N GLU A 79 -6.79 4.36 -2.14
CA GLU A 79 -5.34 4.23 -1.91
C GLU A 79 -4.79 5.38 -1.06
N LEU A 80 -5.16 6.61 -1.40
CA LEU A 80 -4.73 7.78 -0.63
C LEU A 80 -5.26 7.73 0.80
N GLU A 81 -6.53 7.36 0.99
CA GLU A 81 -7.13 7.26 2.33
C GLU A 81 -6.49 6.15 3.16
N ALA A 82 -6.10 5.03 2.56
CA ALA A 82 -5.36 3.96 3.24
C ALA A 82 -4.01 4.48 3.79
N ILE A 83 -3.30 5.31 3.01
CA ILE A 83 -2.07 5.99 3.44
C ILE A 83 -2.37 7.00 4.56
N MET A 84 -3.41 7.81 4.43
CA MET A 84 -3.78 8.80 5.45
C MET A 84 -4.16 8.14 6.77
N CYS A 85 -4.87 7.00 6.73
CA CYS A 85 -5.21 6.19 7.90
C CYS A 85 -3.98 5.60 8.60
N ALA A 86 -2.91 5.31 7.85
CA ALA A 86 -1.65 4.79 8.39
C ALA A 86 -0.82 5.87 9.12
N LEU A 87 -1.06 7.15 8.83
CA LEU A 87 -0.31 8.30 9.35
C LEU A 87 -1.03 9.06 10.49
N HIS A 88 -2.29 8.72 10.77
CA HIS A 88 -3.07 9.30 11.87
C HIS A 88 -2.70 8.67 13.23
#